data_AF-A0A2M7SXX1-F1
#
_entry.id   AF-A0A2M7SXX1-F1
#
_cell.length_a   1.000
_cell.length_b   1.000
_cell.length_c   1.000
_cell.angle_alpha   90.00
_cell.angle_beta   90.00
_cell.angle_gamma   90.00
#
_symmetry.space_group_name_H-M   'P 1'
#
loop_
_entity.id
_entity.type
_entity.pdbx_description
1 polymer ?
#
loop_
_entity_poly.entity_id
_entity_poly.type
_entity_poly.pdbx_seq_one_letter_code
_entity_poly.pdbx_strand_id
1 'polypeptide(L)'
;MFYTSRMALCAIISLLALALTGCVTAKKSFPEGIAPPVKTEGSGTKDKETVCLADALHYEAIPSVEGMASVATVIFARAESGNYGGKGICPAVYAYKVKLKKKWSDWRWGRNPKGGGTAQFSYVMEGHPWPWEGSASAKKKWKTLSLPLAKKLIADWRSNRKTVAPTIQAKLEDCDHYHATYVAPKWRHGKGMKKCAGGQVIAGHHFYNSVLAFFEEMPSSAGILAIEELLLRE
;
A
#
# COMPACT_ATOMS: atom_id res chain seq x y z
N MET A 1 -35.97 10.11 50.92
CA MET A 1 -34.53 10.11 51.27
C MET A 1 -33.71 9.27 50.26
N PHE A 2 -33.86 9.50 48.95
CA PHE A 2 -33.25 8.67 47.89
C PHE A 2 -32.65 9.49 46.74
N TYR A 3 -32.04 10.65 47.03
CA TYR A 3 -31.51 11.56 46.00
C TYR A 3 -29.99 11.57 45.88
N THR A 4 -29.26 10.83 46.73
CA THR A 4 -27.79 10.89 46.77
C THR A 4 -27.10 9.82 45.93
N SER A 5 -27.79 8.74 45.53
CA SER A 5 -27.16 7.62 44.81
C SER A 5 -26.98 7.84 43.30
N ARG A 6 -27.78 8.71 42.66
CA ARG A 6 -27.70 8.94 41.20
C ARG A 6 -26.52 9.83 40.78
N MET A 7 -26.07 10.73 41.65
CA MET A 7 -24.95 11.63 41.34
C MET A 7 -23.59 10.92 41.38
N ALA A 8 -23.45 9.84 42.15
CA ALA A 8 -22.22 9.07 42.23
C ALA A 8 -21.94 8.26 40.95
N LEU A 9 -22.99 7.75 40.29
CA LEU A 9 -22.86 6.92 39.09
C LEU A 9 -22.38 7.74 37.87
N CYS A 10 -22.89 8.97 37.69
CA CYS A 10 -22.47 9.84 36.58
C CYS A 10 -21.00 10.29 36.69
N ALA A 11 -20.45 10.43 37.90
CA ALA A 11 -19.06 10.79 38.11
C ALA A 11 -18.10 9.64 37.72
N ILE A 12 -18.50 8.39 37.97
CA ILE A 12 -17.70 7.20 37.64
C ILE A 12 -17.67 6.98 36.11
N ILE A 13 -18.79 7.18 35.41
CA ILE A 13 -18.86 7.05 33.95
C ILE A 13 -17.99 8.12 33.26
N SER A 14 -17.95 9.34 33.78
CA SER A 14 -17.09 10.42 33.25
C SER A 14 -15.59 10.14 33.45
N LEU A 15 -15.20 9.49 34.54
CA LEU A 15 -13.81 9.11 34.81
C LEU A 15 -13.34 7.92 33.94
N LEU A 16 -14.23 6.98 33.61
CA LEU A 16 -13.95 5.90 32.66
C LEU A 16 -13.81 6.39 31.21
N ALA A 17 -14.57 7.41 30.82
CA ALA A 17 -14.46 8.01 29.48
C ALA A 17 -13.13 8.76 29.26
N LEU A 18 -12.50 9.31 30.32
CA LEU A 18 -11.19 9.97 30.20
C LEU A 18 -10.00 8.99 30.16
N ALA A 19 -10.15 7.77 30.66
CA ALA A 19 -9.08 6.77 30.67
C ALA A 19 -8.88 6.07 29.31
N LEU A 20 -9.86 6.14 28.40
CA LEU A 20 -9.79 5.51 27.08
C LEU A 20 -9.18 6.39 25.99
N THR A 21 -8.88 7.66 26.28
CA THR A 21 -8.29 8.61 25.30
C THR A 21 -6.77 8.56 25.21
N GLY A 22 -6.11 7.66 25.96
CA GLY A 22 -4.68 7.70 26.25
C GLY A 22 -3.81 6.62 25.60
N CYS A 23 -4.15 6.10 24.41
CA CYS A 23 -3.24 5.26 23.63
C CYS A 23 -3.14 5.79 22.20
N VAL A 24 -2.60 7.00 22.06
CA VAL A 24 -1.99 7.43 20.80
C VAL A 24 -0.80 6.51 20.59
N THR A 25 -1.00 5.44 19.82
CA THR A 25 0.07 4.58 19.34
C THR A 25 1.12 5.49 18.71
N ALA A 26 2.30 5.54 19.32
CA ALA A 26 3.45 6.21 18.75
C ALA A 26 3.67 5.59 17.36
N LYS A 27 3.26 6.33 16.32
CA LYS A 27 3.65 6.02 14.95
C LYS A 27 5.17 6.04 14.97
N LYS A 28 5.80 4.86 14.93
CA LYS A 28 7.21 4.76 14.54
C LYS A 28 7.28 5.43 13.19
N SER A 29 7.74 6.68 13.17
CA SER A 29 8.07 7.38 11.95
C SER A 29 9.15 6.52 11.30
N PHE A 30 8.76 5.85 10.21
CA PHE A 30 9.76 5.32 9.31
C PHE A 30 10.63 6.50 8.89
N PRO A 31 11.97 6.34 8.84
CA PRO A 31 12.83 7.38 8.29
C PRO A 31 12.26 7.72 6.93
N GLU A 32 11.92 9.00 6.76
CA GLU A 32 11.30 9.57 5.58
C GLU A 32 12.08 9.05 4.36
N GLY A 33 11.46 8.13 3.63
CA GLY A 33 12.09 7.46 2.51
C GLY A 33 12.32 8.51 1.46
N ILE A 34 13.56 8.99 1.35
CA ILE A 34 13.98 9.93 0.32
C ILE A 34 13.67 9.28 -1.02
N ALA A 35 12.57 9.72 -1.65
CA ALA A 35 12.23 9.34 -3.00
C ALA A 35 13.38 9.75 -3.94
N PRO A 36 13.64 8.98 -5.02
CA PRO A 36 14.66 9.36 -5.98
C PRO A 36 14.50 10.81 -6.44
N PRO A 37 15.58 11.58 -6.63
CA PRO A 37 15.52 12.80 -7.41
C PRO A 37 15.22 12.42 -8.86
N VAL A 38 13.92 12.42 -9.19
CA VAL A 38 13.45 12.34 -10.57
C VAL A 38 13.96 13.58 -11.30
N LYS A 39 15.01 13.42 -12.11
CA LYS A 39 15.44 14.44 -13.08
C LYS A 39 14.44 14.45 -14.24
N THR A 40 13.26 15.00 -13.99
CA THR A 40 12.36 15.44 -15.06
C THR A 40 12.82 16.82 -15.49
N GLU A 41 13.58 16.89 -16.58
CA GLU A 41 13.66 18.13 -17.34
C GLU A 41 12.26 18.41 -17.91
N GLY A 42 11.58 19.44 -17.38
CA GLY A 42 10.55 20.17 -18.13
C GLY A 42 9.08 19.76 -18.03
N SER A 43 8.61 19.02 -17.02
CA SER A 43 7.15 18.89 -16.76
C SER A 43 6.86 18.96 -15.26
N GLY A 44 5.87 19.77 -14.90
CA GLY A 44 5.46 20.04 -13.53
C GLY A 44 5.23 18.77 -12.72
N THR A 45 5.29 18.92 -11.40
CA THR A 45 5.17 17.90 -10.35
C THR A 45 4.04 16.85 -10.50
N LYS A 46 3.10 17.02 -11.44
CA LYS A 46 1.95 16.14 -11.69
C LYS A 46 2.29 14.85 -12.46
N ASP A 47 3.39 14.78 -13.20
CA ASP A 47 3.71 13.59 -14.01
C ASP A 47 4.65 12.58 -13.35
N LYS A 48 5.25 12.92 -12.20
CA LYS A 48 6.20 12.03 -11.50
C LYS A 48 5.56 10.72 -11.06
N GLU A 49 4.37 10.79 -10.46
CA GLU A 49 3.64 9.59 -10.03
C GLU A 49 3.25 8.69 -11.20
N THR A 50 2.92 9.28 -12.36
CA THR A 50 2.64 8.55 -13.59
C THR A 50 3.85 7.75 -14.05
N VAL A 51 5.05 8.34 -14.03
CA VAL A 51 6.30 7.66 -14.37
C VAL A 51 6.59 6.53 -13.37
N CYS A 52 6.51 6.81 -12.07
CA CYS A 52 6.73 5.81 -11.01
C CYS A 52 5.80 4.60 -11.18
N LEU A 53 4.51 4.83 -11.40
CA LEU A 53 3.56 3.75 -11.61
C LEU A 53 3.86 3.02 -12.93
N ALA A 54 4.10 3.74 -14.03
CA ALA A 54 4.39 3.13 -15.33
C ALA A 54 5.60 2.18 -15.29
N ASP A 55 6.64 2.54 -14.54
CA ASP A 55 7.80 1.67 -14.34
C ASP A 55 7.43 0.37 -13.63
N ALA A 56 6.70 0.47 -12.52
CA ALA A 56 6.24 -0.69 -11.79
C ALA A 56 5.36 -1.60 -12.67
N LEU A 57 4.43 -1.02 -13.43
CA LEU A 57 3.57 -1.78 -14.35
C LEU A 57 4.36 -2.48 -15.45
N HIS A 58 5.41 -1.83 -15.97
CA HIS A 58 6.23 -2.36 -17.04
C HIS A 58 6.98 -3.63 -16.62
N TYR A 59 7.66 -3.57 -15.47
CA TYR A 59 8.50 -4.67 -15.02
C TYR A 59 7.71 -5.81 -14.39
N GLU A 60 6.63 -5.52 -13.68
CA GLU A 60 5.94 -6.55 -12.89
C GLU A 60 4.88 -7.31 -13.68
N ALA A 61 4.27 -6.69 -14.69
CA ALA A 61 3.02 -7.23 -15.23
C ALA A 61 2.85 -7.17 -16.75
N ILE A 62 3.86 -6.75 -17.52
CA ILE A 62 3.80 -6.91 -18.99
C ILE A 62 3.67 -8.39 -19.38
N PRO A 63 2.88 -8.72 -20.41
CA PRO A 63 2.07 -7.82 -21.26
C PRO A 63 0.60 -7.67 -20.82
N SER A 64 0.21 -8.15 -19.65
CA SER A 64 -1.20 -8.23 -19.25
C SER A 64 -1.72 -6.92 -18.69
N VAL A 65 -2.70 -6.31 -19.37
CA VAL A 65 -3.40 -5.10 -18.86
C VAL A 65 -4.09 -5.41 -17.52
N GLU A 66 -4.68 -6.60 -17.39
CA GLU A 66 -5.32 -7.05 -16.14
C GLU A 66 -4.28 -7.20 -15.01
N GLY A 67 -3.12 -7.79 -15.32
CA GLY A 67 -2.00 -7.88 -14.38
C GLY A 67 -1.49 -6.51 -13.95
N MET A 68 -1.34 -5.59 -14.89
CA MET A 68 -0.91 -4.23 -14.60
C MET A 68 -1.91 -3.51 -13.70
N ALA A 69 -3.20 -3.57 -14.00
CA ALA A 69 -4.23 -2.98 -13.16
C ALA A 69 -4.22 -3.59 -11.75
N SER A 70 -3.97 -4.91 -11.64
CA SER A 70 -3.85 -5.60 -10.35
C SER A 70 -2.65 -5.12 -9.52
N VAL A 71 -1.49 -4.94 -10.15
CA VAL A 71 -0.30 -4.36 -9.51
C VAL A 71 -0.55 -2.90 -9.09
N ALA A 72 -1.24 -2.12 -9.93
CA ALA A 72 -1.62 -0.75 -9.58
C ALA A 72 -2.52 -0.69 -8.34
N THR A 73 -3.54 -1.56 -8.23
CA THR A 73 -4.40 -1.63 -7.04
C THR A 73 -3.60 -1.82 -5.76
N VAL A 74 -2.62 -2.75 -5.78
CA VAL A 74 -1.72 -2.95 -4.63
C VAL A 74 -0.88 -1.69 -4.35
N ILE A 75 -0.32 -1.06 -5.38
CA ILE A 75 0.46 0.18 -5.22
C ILE A 75 -0.39 1.30 -4.61
N PHE A 76 -1.64 1.44 -5.00
CA PHE A 76 -2.54 2.45 -4.44
C PHE A 76 -2.85 2.15 -2.97
N ALA A 77 -3.15 0.91 -2.60
CA ALA A 77 -3.33 0.52 -1.20
C ALA A 77 -2.09 0.85 -0.35
N ARG A 78 -0.89 0.57 -0.88
CA ARG A 78 0.39 0.93 -0.24
C ARG A 78 0.56 2.45 -0.11
N ALA A 79 0.28 3.19 -1.17
CA ALA A 79 0.39 4.64 -1.24
C ALA A 79 -0.54 5.34 -0.24
N GLU A 80 -1.74 4.80 -0.03
CA GLU A 80 -2.71 5.30 0.95
C GLU A 80 -2.28 4.97 2.39
N SER A 81 -1.85 3.73 2.64
CA SER A 81 -1.45 3.28 3.98
C SER A 81 -0.25 4.06 4.52
N GLY A 82 0.69 4.44 3.64
CA GLY A 82 1.96 5.03 4.03
C GLY A 82 2.96 4.06 4.67
N ASN A 83 2.60 2.78 4.82
CA ASN A 83 3.44 1.76 5.47
C ASN A 83 4.63 1.30 4.61
N TYR A 84 4.68 1.78 3.36
CA TYR A 84 5.63 1.38 2.34
C TYR A 84 6.44 2.60 1.91
N GLY A 85 7.27 3.14 2.81
CA GLY A 85 8.18 4.24 2.50
C GLY A 85 7.59 5.65 2.54
N GLY A 86 6.30 5.80 2.89
CA GLY A 86 5.59 7.08 2.99
C GLY A 86 4.31 7.11 2.17
N LYS A 87 3.56 8.22 2.26
CA LYS A 87 2.32 8.41 1.47
C LYS A 87 2.66 8.76 0.01
N GLY A 88 1.87 8.24 -0.92
CA GLY A 88 1.98 8.53 -2.36
C GLY A 88 2.55 7.39 -3.20
N ILE A 89 2.41 7.50 -4.52
CA ILE A 89 2.71 6.41 -5.46
C ILE A 89 4.21 6.14 -5.55
N CYS A 90 5.02 7.19 -5.70
CA CYS A 90 6.48 7.02 -5.83
C CYS A 90 7.12 6.42 -4.58
N PRO A 91 6.79 6.85 -3.34
CA PRO A 91 7.23 6.16 -2.14
C PRO A 91 6.83 4.68 -2.11
N ALA A 92 5.59 4.34 -2.48
CA ALA A 92 5.13 2.93 -2.52
C ALA A 92 5.91 2.07 -3.54
N VAL A 93 6.28 2.64 -4.69
CA VAL A 93 7.05 1.98 -5.75
C VAL A 93 8.54 1.88 -5.39
N TYR A 94 9.15 2.98 -4.98
CA TYR A 94 10.58 3.06 -4.71
C TYR A 94 10.94 2.82 -3.25
N ALA A 95 10.00 2.33 -2.45
CA ALA A 95 10.25 1.94 -1.08
C ALA A 95 11.35 0.88 -1.04
N TYR A 96 12.44 1.27 -0.41
CA TYR A 96 13.58 0.42 -0.17
C TYR A 96 13.90 0.44 1.33
N LYS A 97 14.15 -0.74 1.90
CA LYS A 97 14.81 -0.87 3.20
C LYS A 97 16.23 -1.32 2.92
N VAL A 98 17.16 -0.38 2.87
CA VAL A 98 18.58 -0.70 2.88
C VAL A 98 19.14 -0.14 4.18
N LYS A 99 19.92 -0.93 4.92
CA LYS A 99 20.83 -0.41 5.95
C LYS A 99 21.98 0.31 5.23
N LEU A 100 21.71 1.47 4.66
CA LEU A 100 22.74 2.20 3.92
C LEU A 100 23.72 2.82 4.91
N LYS A 101 24.97 2.38 4.84
CA LYS A 101 26.11 3.13 5.40
C LYS A 101 26.51 4.33 4.50
N LYS A 102 25.85 4.52 3.34
CA LYS A 102 26.19 5.55 2.33
C LYS A 102 25.01 6.45 2.01
N LYS A 103 25.27 7.72 1.64
CA LYS A 103 24.23 8.68 1.29
C LYS A 103 23.62 8.33 -0.07
N TRP A 104 22.35 8.70 -0.29
CA TRP A 104 21.65 8.48 -1.57
C TRP A 104 22.35 9.16 -2.75
N SER A 105 23.02 10.29 -2.52
CA SER A 105 23.86 10.97 -3.52
C SER A 105 25.01 10.13 -4.05
N ASP A 106 25.44 9.12 -3.28
CA ASP A 106 26.55 8.24 -3.64
C ASP A 106 26.09 7.07 -4.52
N TRP A 107 24.77 6.90 -4.69
CA TRP A 107 24.22 5.95 -5.64
C TRP A 107 24.38 6.48 -7.05
N ARG A 108 25.37 5.92 -7.76
CA ARG A 108 25.40 5.97 -9.22
C ARG A 108 24.35 4.99 -9.75
N TRP A 109 23.39 5.51 -10.51
CA TRP A 109 22.39 4.75 -11.25
C TRP A 109 23.00 3.50 -11.89
N GLY A 110 22.41 2.31 -11.64
CA GLY A 110 22.87 1.03 -12.21
C GLY A 110 23.96 0.28 -11.43
N ARG A 111 24.34 0.70 -10.20
CA ARG A 111 25.21 -0.10 -9.33
C ARG A 111 24.54 -0.43 -8.00
N ASN A 112 24.10 -1.68 -7.90
CA ASN A 112 23.56 -2.29 -6.68
C ASN A 112 24.60 -2.13 -5.53
N PRO A 113 24.27 -1.49 -4.40
CA PRO A 113 25.17 -1.47 -3.27
C PRO A 113 25.36 -2.90 -2.79
N LYS A 114 26.62 -3.33 -2.67
CA LYS A 114 26.97 -4.54 -1.93
C LYS A 114 26.55 -4.35 -0.46
N GLY A 115 25.31 -4.69 -0.13
CA GLY A 115 24.73 -4.29 1.16
C GLY A 115 23.27 -4.69 1.38
N GLY A 116 22.87 -5.91 0.99
CA GLY A 116 21.74 -6.65 1.56
C GLY A 116 20.47 -5.86 1.91
N GLY A 117 19.95 -5.06 0.97
CA GLY A 117 18.67 -4.37 1.10
C GLY A 117 17.51 -5.15 0.51
N THR A 118 16.30 -4.87 0.98
CA THR A 118 15.06 -5.34 0.36
C THR A 118 14.35 -4.15 -0.28
N ALA A 119 14.04 -4.23 -1.58
CA ALA A 119 13.11 -3.30 -2.22
C ALA A 119 11.73 -3.94 -2.36
N GLN A 120 10.71 -3.09 -2.53
CA GLN A 120 9.36 -3.54 -2.85
C GLN A 120 9.26 -4.19 -4.23
N PHE A 121 10.07 -3.71 -5.18
CA PHE A 121 10.09 -4.18 -6.56
C PHE A 121 11.53 -4.56 -6.94
N SER A 122 11.73 -5.73 -7.53
CA SER A 122 13.09 -6.27 -7.75
C SER A 122 13.87 -5.42 -8.75
N TYR A 123 13.19 -4.83 -9.73
CA TYR A 123 13.84 -4.01 -10.75
C TYR A 123 14.56 -2.78 -10.19
N VAL A 124 14.11 -2.27 -9.05
CA VAL A 124 14.74 -1.15 -8.34
C VAL A 124 16.13 -1.55 -7.81
N MET A 125 16.32 -2.82 -7.44
CA MET A 125 17.60 -3.34 -6.93
C MET A 125 18.52 -3.83 -8.03
N GLU A 126 17.95 -4.41 -9.09
CA GLU A 126 18.71 -4.97 -10.20
C GLU A 126 19.40 -3.89 -11.03
N GLY A 127 19.07 -2.61 -10.80
CA GLY A 127 19.65 -1.50 -11.53
C GLY A 127 19.34 -1.61 -13.03
N HIS A 128 18.18 -2.19 -13.35
CA HIS A 128 17.72 -2.28 -14.73
C HIS A 128 17.78 -0.89 -15.37
N PRO A 129 18.25 -0.79 -16.62
CA PRO A 129 18.09 0.46 -17.35
C PRO A 129 16.61 0.76 -17.34
N TRP A 130 16.26 2.00 -17.00
CA TRP A 130 14.87 2.43 -16.98
C TRP A 130 14.17 2.04 -18.28
N PRO A 131 12.85 1.78 -18.30
CA PRO A 131 12.20 1.29 -19.50
C PRO A 131 12.41 2.20 -20.73
N TRP A 132 12.61 3.50 -20.51
CA TRP A 132 12.92 4.48 -21.55
C TRP A 132 14.39 4.51 -22.01
N GLU A 133 15.28 3.85 -21.27
CA GLU A 133 16.71 3.60 -21.53
C GLU A 133 17.00 2.16 -21.99
N GLY A 134 16.02 1.25 -21.86
CA GLY A 134 16.13 -0.14 -22.30
C GLY A 134 16.11 -0.32 -23.82
N SER A 135 15.91 -1.58 -24.26
CA SER A 135 15.81 -1.90 -25.69
C SER A 135 14.72 -1.08 -26.39
N ALA A 136 14.83 -0.88 -27.71
CA ALA A 136 13.81 -0.18 -28.49
C ALA A 136 12.40 -0.77 -28.29
N SER A 137 12.30 -2.09 -28.11
CA SER A 137 11.05 -2.80 -27.80
C SER A 137 10.51 -2.46 -26.41
N ALA A 138 11.37 -2.48 -25.37
CA ALA A 138 10.99 -2.10 -24.02
C ALA A 138 10.52 -0.63 -23.97
N LYS A 139 11.30 0.27 -24.56
CA LYS A 139 10.96 1.70 -24.68
C LYS A 139 9.64 1.92 -25.40
N LYS A 140 9.39 1.20 -26.50
CA LYS A 140 8.12 1.26 -27.22
C LYS A 140 6.96 0.81 -26.32
N LYS A 141 7.05 -0.38 -25.72
CA LYS A 141 5.99 -0.91 -24.84
C LYS A 141 5.72 0.02 -23.65
N TRP A 142 6.75 0.54 -23.01
CA TRP A 142 6.57 1.48 -21.91
C TRP A 142 5.81 2.74 -22.35
N LYS A 143 6.21 3.34 -23.47
CA LYS A 143 5.56 4.55 -24.02
C LYS A 143 4.14 4.29 -24.52
N THR A 144 3.86 3.14 -25.13
CA THR A 144 2.57 2.87 -25.78
C THR A 144 1.57 2.11 -24.90
N LEU A 145 2.03 1.47 -23.82
CA LEU A 145 1.19 0.66 -22.94
C LEU A 145 1.27 1.11 -21.49
N SER A 146 2.44 0.99 -20.86
CA SER A 146 2.59 1.22 -19.41
C SER A 146 2.28 2.66 -19.00
N LEU A 147 2.83 3.64 -19.72
CA LEU A 147 2.67 5.06 -19.40
C LEU A 147 1.23 5.58 -19.61
N PRO A 148 0.56 5.32 -20.75
CA PRO A 148 -0.84 5.71 -20.92
C PRO A 148 -1.76 5.02 -19.91
N LEU A 149 -1.52 3.74 -19.63
CA LEU A 149 -2.31 2.99 -18.64
C LEU A 149 -2.13 3.57 -17.25
N ALA A 150 -0.89 3.82 -16.80
CA ALA A 150 -0.61 4.44 -15.51
C ALA A 150 -1.33 5.79 -15.36
N LYS A 151 -1.30 6.63 -16.39
CA LYS A 151 -2.00 7.92 -16.39
C LYS A 151 -3.50 7.76 -16.18
N LYS A 152 -4.11 6.81 -16.90
CA LYS A 152 -5.53 6.48 -16.76
C LYS A 152 -5.84 5.98 -15.34
N LEU A 153 -5.11 4.99 -14.85
CA LEU A 153 -5.35 4.40 -13.54
C LEU A 153 -5.21 5.41 -12.38
N ILE A 154 -4.26 6.34 -12.47
CA ILE A 154 -4.13 7.43 -11.48
C ILE A 154 -5.32 8.38 -11.53
N ALA A 155 -5.80 8.73 -12.74
CA ALA A 155 -6.97 9.58 -12.88
C ALA A 155 -8.23 8.90 -12.32
N ASP A 156 -8.40 7.60 -12.61
CA ASP A 156 -9.51 6.79 -12.10
C ASP A 156 -9.43 6.70 -10.56
N TRP A 157 -8.27 6.36 -10.00
CA TRP A 157 -8.07 6.28 -8.54
C TRP A 157 -8.33 7.60 -7.82
N ARG A 158 -7.89 8.74 -8.38
CA ARG A 158 -8.09 10.06 -7.77
C ARG A 158 -9.53 10.58 -7.89
N SER A 159 -10.24 10.24 -8.97
CA SER A 159 -11.62 10.69 -9.19
C SER A 159 -12.63 9.86 -8.42
N ASN A 160 -12.39 8.57 -8.28
CA ASN A 160 -13.27 7.66 -7.58
C ASN A 160 -12.45 6.48 -7.04
N ARG A 161 -12.03 6.55 -5.77
CA ARG A 161 -11.13 5.60 -5.08
C ARG A 161 -11.51 4.11 -5.19
N LYS A 162 -12.66 3.77 -5.77
CA LYS A 162 -13.18 2.42 -6.00
C LYS A 162 -13.03 1.86 -7.43
N THR A 163 -12.50 2.61 -8.40
CA THR A 163 -12.70 2.25 -9.84
C THR A 163 -11.44 1.92 -10.64
N VAL A 164 -10.41 1.33 -10.05
CA VAL A 164 -9.36 0.68 -10.85
C VAL A 164 -9.94 -0.61 -11.41
N ALA A 165 -10.72 -0.51 -12.50
CA ALA A 165 -11.54 -1.59 -13.08
C ALA A 165 -12.38 -2.31 -11.99
N PRO A 166 -13.67 -1.99 -11.82
CA PRO A 166 -14.49 -2.47 -10.69
C PRO A 166 -14.38 -3.97 -10.38
N THR A 167 -14.20 -4.81 -11.39
CA THR A 167 -13.98 -6.26 -11.24
C THR A 167 -12.64 -6.64 -10.62
N ILE A 168 -11.55 -5.93 -10.94
CA ILE A 168 -10.23 -6.13 -10.35
C ILE A 168 -10.22 -5.57 -8.93
N GLN A 169 -10.79 -4.38 -8.73
CA GLN A 169 -10.88 -3.78 -7.40
C GLN A 169 -11.66 -4.67 -6.43
N ALA A 170 -12.80 -5.24 -6.84
CA ALA A 170 -13.59 -6.13 -5.99
C ALA A 170 -12.83 -7.42 -5.60
N LYS A 171 -11.97 -7.93 -6.48
CA LYS A 171 -11.12 -9.11 -6.18
C LYS A 171 -9.92 -8.77 -5.30
N LEU A 172 -9.45 -7.52 -5.38
CA LEU A 172 -8.21 -7.08 -4.75
C LEU A 172 -8.45 -6.04 -3.66
N GLU A 173 -9.68 -5.95 -3.16
CA GLU A 173 -10.03 -5.05 -2.06
C GLU A 173 -9.11 -5.37 -0.88
N ASP A 174 -8.44 -4.32 -0.40
CA ASP A 174 -7.45 -4.37 0.68
C ASP A 174 -6.19 -5.23 0.44
N CYS A 175 -5.90 -5.66 -0.80
CA CYS A 175 -4.62 -6.30 -1.08
C CYS A 175 -3.47 -5.29 -1.03
N ASP A 176 -2.43 -5.63 -0.27
CA ASP A 176 -1.21 -4.82 -0.17
C ASP A 176 0.07 -5.64 -0.46
N HIS A 177 -0.07 -6.94 -0.70
CA HIS A 177 1.02 -7.85 -1.05
C HIS A 177 0.69 -8.71 -2.26
N TYR A 178 1.71 -9.05 -3.04
CA TYR A 178 1.60 -10.07 -4.06
C TYR A 178 2.95 -10.76 -4.29
N HIS A 179 2.92 -11.93 -4.93
CA HIS A 179 4.12 -12.58 -5.46
C HIS A 179 3.79 -13.36 -6.73
N ALA A 180 4.78 -13.54 -7.60
CA ALA A 180 4.62 -14.39 -8.79
C ALA A 180 4.37 -15.86 -8.39
N THR A 181 3.60 -16.59 -9.19
CA THR A 181 3.20 -17.99 -8.95
C THR A 181 4.38 -18.95 -8.82
N TYR A 182 5.50 -18.66 -9.47
CA TYR A 182 6.72 -19.45 -9.39
C TYR A 182 7.61 -19.10 -8.18
N VAL A 183 7.23 -18.10 -7.37
CA VAL A 183 7.96 -17.68 -6.17
C VAL A 183 7.18 -18.09 -4.93
N ALA A 184 7.90 -18.57 -3.91
CA ALA A 184 7.32 -19.02 -2.65
C ALA A 184 7.89 -18.25 -1.45
N PRO A 185 7.54 -16.97 -1.27
CA PRO A 185 8.11 -16.20 -0.19
C PRO A 185 7.62 -16.71 1.17
N LYS A 186 8.53 -16.84 2.14
CA LYS A 186 8.20 -17.31 3.50
C LYS A 186 7.12 -16.46 4.18
N TRP A 187 7.09 -15.15 3.90
CA TRP A 187 6.14 -14.22 4.51
C TRP A 187 4.68 -14.54 4.18
N ARG A 188 4.38 -15.25 3.08
CA ARG A 188 3.00 -15.62 2.71
C ARG A 188 2.33 -16.56 3.72
N HIS A 189 3.13 -17.21 4.57
CA HIS A 189 2.69 -18.06 5.67
C HIS A 189 2.83 -17.34 7.04
N GLY A 190 3.24 -16.08 7.04
CA GLY A 190 3.40 -15.28 8.25
C GLY A 190 2.04 -14.99 8.89
N LYS A 191 2.05 -14.79 10.22
CA LYS A 191 0.84 -14.38 10.97
C LYS A 191 0.26 -13.10 10.36
N GLY A 192 -1.02 -13.14 10.00
CA GLY A 192 -1.76 -11.98 9.45
C GLY A 192 -1.82 -11.91 7.92
N MET A 193 -1.09 -12.74 7.18
CA MET A 193 -1.23 -12.79 5.72
C MET A 193 -2.42 -13.66 5.32
N LYS A 194 -3.45 -13.04 4.76
CA LYS A 194 -4.60 -13.74 4.18
C LYS A 194 -4.62 -13.51 2.67
N LYS A 195 -4.96 -14.54 1.89
CA LYS A 195 -5.23 -14.35 0.45
C LYS A 195 -6.43 -13.41 0.31
N CYS A 196 -6.36 -12.49 -0.64
CA CYS A 196 -7.47 -11.57 -0.87
C CYS A 196 -8.73 -12.27 -1.37
N ALA A 197 -9.87 -11.58 -1.25
CA ALA A 197 -11.19 -12.06 -1.65
C ALA A 197 -11.19 -12.55 -3.10
N GLY A 198 -11.25 -13.88 -3.27
CA GLY A 198 -11.21 -14.54 -4.58
C GLY A 198 -10.06 -15.53 -4.73
N GLY A 199 -8.99 -15.44 -3.94
CA GLY A 199 -7.87 -16.41 -3.93
C GLY A 199 -7.21 -16.68 -5.29
N GLN A 200 -7.59 -15.90 -6.32
CA GLN A 200 -7.32 -16.14 -7.71
C GLN A 200 -5.92 -15.66 -8.07
N VAL A 201 -5.31 -16.40 -9.01
CA VAL A 201 -4.11 -15.95 -9.68
C VAL A 201 -4.54 -14.97 -10.78
N ILE A 202 -4.03 -13.73 -10.73
CA ILE A 202 -4.26 -12.76 -11.80
C ILE A 202 -2.93 -12.51 -12.51
N ALA A 203 -2.89 -12.77 -13.82
CA ALA A 203 -1.71 -12.63 -14.65
C ALA A 203 -0.42 -13.22 -14.03
N GLY A 204 -0.54 -14.41 -13.41
CA GLY A 204 0.60 -15.10 -12.81
C GLY A 204 0.98 -14.63 -11.39
N HIS A 205 0.16 -13.83 -10.71
CA HIS A 205 0.41 -13.36 -9.35
C HIS A 205 -0.62 -13.86 -8.34
N HIS A 206 -0.16 -14.23 -7.14
CA HIS A 206 -1.00 -14.44 -5.96
C HIS A 206 -1.04 -13.15 -5.13
N PHE A 207 -2.23 -12.76 -4.66
CA PHE A 207 -2.44 -11.54 -3.89
C PHE A 207 -2.84 -11.83 -2.44
N TYR A 208 -2.34 -10.99 -1.54
CA TYR A 208 -2.53 -11.11 -0.11
C TYR A 208 -2.80 -9.74 0.51
N ASN A 209 -3.55 -9.76 1.60
CA ASN A 209 -3.73 -8.64 2.50
C ASN A 209 -2.97 -8.96 3.80
N SER A 210 -2.14 -8.02 4.24
CA SER A 210 -1.68 -7.98 5.62
C SER A 210 -2.82 -7.48 6.49
N VAL A 211 -3.65 -8.42 6.95
CA VAL A 211 -4.63 -8.11 7.99
C VAL A 211 -3.80 -7.74 9.20
N LEU A 212 -3.69 -6.44 9.47
CA LEU A 212 -3.49 -5.99 10.84
C LEU A 212 -4.61 -6.68 11.61
N ALA A 213 -4.25 -7.64 12.46
CA ALA A 213 -5.15 -8.36 13.35
C ALA A 213 -5.76 -7.40 14.39
N PHE A 214 -6.37 -6.32 13.92
CA PHE A 214 -6.81 -5.17 14.68
C PHE A 214 -8.33 -5.06 14.69
N PHE A 215 -9.04 -5.85 13.86
CA PHE A 215 -10.50 -5.78 13.74
C PHE A 215 -11.23 -7.14 13.79
N GLU A 216 -10.55 -8.27 13.98
CA GLU A 216 -11.27 -9.54 14.26
C GLU A 216 -11.89 -9.57 15.68
N GLU A 217 -11.67 -8.54 16.50
CA GLU A 217 -12.31 -8.37 17.82
C GLU A 217 -13.20 -7.12 17.94
N MET A 218 -13.57 -6.46 16.83
CA MET A 218 -14.69 -5.53 16.93
C MET A 218 -15.98 -6.34 16.81
N PRO A 219 -16.84 -6.38 17.85
CA PRO A 219 -18.10 -7.07 17.75
C PRO A 219 -18.83 -6.50 16.54
N SER A 220 -19.39 -7.40 15.72
CA SER A 220 -20.30 -7.04 14.63
C SER A 220 -21.29 -5.98 15.14
N SER A 221 -21.82 -5.13 14.27
CA SER A 221 -22.84 -4.12 14.61
C SER A 221 -24.01 -4.63 15.47
N ALA A 222 -24.24 -5.95 15.53
CA ALA A 222 -25.14 -6.59 16.50
C ALA A 222 -24.74 -6.41 17.98
N GLY A 223 -23.45 -6.31 18.30
CA GLY A 223 -22.95 -6.06 19.67
C GLY A 223 -23.07 -4.60 20.12
N ILE A 224 -23.16 -3.64 19.19
CA ILE A 224 -23.45 -2.24 19.52
C ILE A 224 -24.94 -2.08 19.90
N LEU A 225 -25.84 -2.78 19.21
CA LEU A 225 -27.27 -2.76 19.51
C LEU A 225 -27.62 -3.43 20.85
N ALA A 226 -26.87 -4.46 21.27
CA ALA A 226 -27.08 -5.09 22.57
C ALA A 226 -26.71 -4.18 23.76
N ILE A 227 -25.79 -3.23 23.56
CA ILE A 227 -25.40 -2.26 24.59
C ILE A 227 -26.46 -1.15 24.71
N GLU A 228 -27.07 -0.71 23.60
CA GLU A 228 -28.21 0.21 23.64
C GLU A 228 -29.45 -0.40 24.31
N GLU A 229 -29.75 -1.68 24.09
CA GLU A 229 -30.92 -2.32 24.70
C GLU A 229 -30.77 -2.57 26.22
N LEU A 230 -29.54 -2.75 26.71
CA LEU A 230 -29.24 -2.87 28.14
C LEU A 230 -29.25 -1.53 28.87
N LEU A 231 -28.87 -0.43 28.20
CA LEU A 231 -28.90 0.93 28.77
C LEU A 231 -30.30 1.55 28.83
N LEU A 232 -31.26 1.03 28.07
CA LEU A 232 -32.65 1.51 28.03
C LEU A 232 -33.61 0.77 28.98
N ARG A 233 -33.11 -0.23 29.74
CA ARG A 233 -33.92 -1.04 30.68
C ARG A 233 -33.70 -0.73 32.17
N GLU A 234 -32.93 0.31 32.50
CA GLU A 234 -32.80 0.88 33.87
C GLU A 234 -33.40 2.29 33.97
#